data_AF-A0A7C6Z702-F1
#
_entry.id   AF-A0A7C6Z702-F1
#
_cell.length_a   1.000
_cell.length_b   1.000
_cell.length_c   1.000
_cell.angle_alpha   90.00
_cell.angle_beta   90.00
_cell.angle_gamma   90.00
#
_symmetry.space_group_name_H-M   'P 1'
#
loop_
_entity.id
_entity.type
_entity.pdbx_description
1 polymer ?
#
loop_
_entity_poly.entity_id
_entity_poly.type
_entity_poly.pdbx_seq_one_letter_code
_entity_poly.pdbx_strand_id
1 'polypeptide(L)'
;MYRAIGMIELTSVARGIYATDQMLKTAYVDVVSATPVCPGKYIAIVQGDVAAVESSISTGIAVSGEYLVDSFVLPNVHEGIFPAITATTMPDGTGALGIMESFSMASMITAADAALKAADVQALELRLGSGLGGK
;
A
#
# COMPACT_ATOMS: atom_id res chain seq x y z
N MET A 1 -18.25 -1.58 -1.23
CA MET A 1 -17.65 -1.70 -2.58
C MET A 1 -16.28 -2.31 -2.39
N TYR A 2 -16.02 -3.51 -2.93
CA TYR A 2 -14.70 -4.13 -2.79
C TYR A 2 -13.69 -3.33 -3.62
N ARG A 3 -12.65 -2.82 -2.97
CA ARG A 3 -11.60 -2.01 -3.61
C ARG A 3 -10.35 -2.86 -3.78
N ALA A 4 -9.62 -2.63 -4.86
CA ALA A 4 -8.25 -3.10 -5.00
C ALA A 4 -7.29 -2.09 -4.38
N ILE A 5 -6.13 -2.58 -3.97
CA ILE A 5 -4.97 -1.74 -3.62
C ILE A 5 -3.81 -2.13 -4.53
N GLY A 6 -3.04 -1.13 -4.95
CA GLY A 6 -1.82 -1.32 -5.70
C GLY A 6 -0.69 -0.52 -5.08
N MET A 7 0.53 -1.03 -5.20
CA MET A 7 1.74 -0.33 -4.73
C MET A 7 2.85 -0.44 -5.76
N ILE A 8 3.64 0.63 -5.88
CA ILE A 8 4.99 0.58 -6.44
C ILE A 8 6.00 1.08 -5.40
N GLU A 9 7.17 0.45 -5.39
CA GLU A 9 8.34 0.85 -4.60
C GLU A 9 9.48 1.18 -5.56
N LEU A 10 10.12 2.33 -5.40
CA LEU A 10 11.24 2.77 -6.23
C LEU A 10 12.46 3.15 -5.41
N THR A 11 13.65 3.04 -6.00
CA THR A 11 14.92 3.50 -5.41
C THR A 11 15.15 5.01 -5.52
N SER A 12 14.28 5.75 -6.21
CA SER A 12 14.41 7.18 -6.47
C SER A 12 13.13 7.93 -6.16
N VAL A 13 13.22 8.93 -5.29
CA VAL A 13 12.09 9.82 -4.93
C VAL A 13 11.57 10.60 -6.13
N ALA A 14 12.46 11.17 -6.95
CA ALA A 14 12.06 11.91 -8.14
C ALA A 14 11.33 11.01 -9.14
N ARG A 15 11.85 9.78 -9.35
CA ARG A 15 11.17 8.83 -10.23
C ARG A 15 9.85 8.35 -9.66
N GLY A 16 9.78 8.15 -8.35
CA GLY A 16 8.56 7.74 -7.65
C GLY A 16 7.45 8.77 -7.78
N ILE A 17 7.74 10.06 -7.59
CA ILE A 17 6.77 11.14 -7.78
C ILE A 17 6.30 11.18 -9.24
N TYR A 18 7.22 11.08 -10.21
CA TYR A 18 6.87 11.03 -11.63
C TYR A 18 5.99 9.82 -11.98
N ALA A 19 6.34 8.63 -11.50
CA ALA A 19 5.57 7.41 -11.73
C ALA A 19 4.16 7.53 -11.12
N THR A 20 4.06 8.07 -9.90
CA THR A 20 2.77 8.32 -9.23
C THR A 20 1.90 9.29 -10.03
N ASP A 21 2.45 10.38 -10.56
CA ASP A 21 1.71 11.30 -11.44
C ASP A 21 1.15 10.59 -12.68
N GLN A 22 1.94 9.73 -13.33
CA GLN A 22 1.48 8.96 -14.49
C GLN A 22 0.44 7.90 -14.13
N MET A 23 0.60 7.23 -12.98
CA MET A 23 -0.38 6.28 -12.42
C MET A 23 -1.76 6.92 -12.25
N LEU A 24 -1.81 8.13 -11.66
CA LEU A 24 -3.06 8.86 -11.41
C LEU A 24 -3.70 9.41 -12.68
N LYS A 25 -2.90 9.73 -13.71
CA LYS A 25 -3.40 10.17 -15.02
C LYS A 25 -3.92 9.03 -15.90
N THR A 26 -3.53 7.79 -15.60
CA THR A 26 -3.88 6.62 -16.41
C THR A 26 -5.28 6.10 -16.12
N ALA A 27 -5.70 6.11 -14.86
CA ALA A 27 -6.96 5.52 -14.43
C ALA A 27 -7.54 6.25 -13.22
N TYR A 28 -8.84 6.08 -12.99
CA TYR A 28 -9.53 6.61 -11.81
C TYR A 28 -9.13 5.81 -10.56
N VAL A 29 -8.06 6.25 -9.90
CA VAL A 29 -7.58 5.70 -8.63
C VAL A 29 -7.27 6.84 -7.65
N ASP A 30 -7.45 6.58 -6.36
CA ASP A 30 -7.12 7.51 -5.29
C ASP A 30 -5.79 7.14 -4.64
N VAL A 31 -5.00 8.15 -4.25
CA VAL A 31 -3.78 7.92 -3.46
C VAL A 31 -4.16 7.57 -2.02
N VAL A 32 -3.67 6.43 -1.55
CA VAL A 32 -3.72 6.05 -0.12
C VAL A 32 -2.50 6.61 0.60
N SER A 33 -1.31 6.45 0.02
CA SER A 33 -0.06 6.98 0.56
C SER A 33 0.95 7.20 -0.56
N ALA A 34 1.77 8.24 -0.47
CA ALA A 34 2.81 8.54 -1.45
C ALA A 34 3.98 9.26 -0.75
N THR A 35 4.96 8.50 -0.26
CA THR A 35 5.96 8.99 0.69
C THR A 35 7.38 8.47 0.38
N PRO A 36 8.42 9.28 0.63
CA PRO A 36 9.78 8.79 0.73
C PRO A 36 9.95 7.86 1.93
N VAL A 37 10.74 6.79 1.77
CA VAL A 37 11.06 5.83 2.84
C VAL A 37 12.57 5.57 2.90
N CYS A 38 13.06 5.26 4.09
CA CYS A 38 14.50 5.05 4.33
C CYS A 38 15.06 3.89 3.49
N PRO A 39 16.29 4.00 2.92
CA PRO A 39 17.26 5.10 3.01
C PRO A 39 17.21 6.11 1.84
N GLY A 40 16.08 6.23 1.14
CA GLY A 40 15.94 7.07 -0.06
C GLY A 40 15.04 6.48 -1.14
N LYS A 41 14.29 5.44 -0.78
CA LYS A 41 13.27 4.85 -1.64
C LYS A 41 11.99 5.70 -1.62
N TYR A 42 11.05 5.36 -2.47
CA TYR A 42 9.74 5.99 -2.55
C TYR A 42 8.66 4.93 -2.71
N ILE A 43 7.59 5.04 -1.94
CA ILE A 43 6.42 4.19 -2.08
C ILE A 43 5.23 5.02 -2.53
N ALA A 44 4.45 4.45 -3.44
CA ALA A 44 3.15 4.97 -3.83
C ALA A 44 2.13 3.85 -3.75
N ILE A 45 1.05 4.10 -3.02
CA ILE A 45 -0.06 3.18 -2.79
C ILE A 45 -1.33 3.85 -3.30
N VAL A 46 -2.06 3.16 -4.17
CA VAL A 46 -3.31 3.62 -4.77
C VAL A 46 -4.44 2.64 -4.52
N GLN A 47 -5.67 3.13 -4.51
CA GLN A 47 -6.89 2.32 -4.41
C GLN A 47 -7.87 2.64 -5.53
N GLY A 48 -8.72 1.68 -5.87
CA GLY A 48 -9.78 1.86 -6.86
C GLY A 48 -10.44 0.54 -7.26
N ASP A 49 -11.13 0.55 -8.39
CA ASP A 49 -11.59 -0.69 -9.02
C ASP A 49 -10.40 -1.52 -9.50
N VAL A 50 -10.56 -2.85 -9.51
CA VAL A 50 -9.46 -3.79 -9.85
C VAL A 50 -8.81 -3.41 -11.18
N ALA A 51 -9.60 -3.23 -12.24
CA ALA A 51 -9.08 -2.87 -13.56
C ALA A 51 -8.40 -1.48 -13.59
N ALA A 52 -8.89 -0.53 -12.80
CA ALA A 52 -8.30 0.81 -12.69
C ALA A 52 -6.93 0.74 -11.99
N VAL A 53 -6.83 -0.03 -10.90
CA VAL A 53 -5.58 -0.25 -10.17
C VAL A 53 -4.57 -1.02 -11.03
N GLU A 54 -4.98 -2.09 -11.71
CA GLU A 54 -4.11 -2.84 -12.62
C GLU A 54 -3.54 -1.96 -13.74
N SER A 55 -4.40 -1.16 -14.38
CA SER A 55 -3.99 -0.20 -15.42
C SER A 55 -3.02 0.84 -14.87
N SER A 56 -3.35 1.43 -13.72
CA SER A 56 -2.51 2.42 -13.03
C SER A 56 -1.12 1.86 -12.72
N ILE A 57 -1.06 0.70 -12.06
CA ILE A 57 0.19 0.03 -11.67
C ILE A 57 1.00 -0.40 -12.89
N SER A 58 0.36 -0.88 -13.96
CA SER A 58 1.04 -1.23 -15.20
C SER A 58 1.77 -0.02 -15.82
N THR A 59 1.13 1.14 -15.87
CA THR A 59 1.80 2.39 -16.28
C THR A 59 2.93 2.75 -15.33
N GLY A 60 2.70 2.68 -14.01
CA GLY A 60 3.71 2.94 -12.99
C GLY A 60 4.97 2.11 -13.20
N ILE A 61 4.82 0.80 -13.41
CA ILE A 61 5.91 -0.14 -13.73
C ILE A 61 6.62 0.27 -15.03
N ALA A 62 5.86 0.51 -16.10
CA ALA A 62 6.43 0.85 -17.41
C ALA A 62 7.27 2.14 -17.38
N VAL A 63 6.82 3.15 -16.63
CA VAL A 63 7.57 4.39 -16.47
C VAL A 63 8.63 4.32 -15.36
N SER A 64 8.66 3.31 -14.50
CA SER A 64 9.66 3.25 -13.41
C SER A 64 11.07 2.91 -13.90
N GLY A 65 11.20 2.12 -14.98
CA GLY A 65 12.49 1.72 -15.53
C GLY A 65 13.36 0.98 -14.51
N GLU A 66 14.66 1.26 -14.50
CA GLU A 66 15.63 0.63 -13.57
C GLU A 66 15.42 1.00 -12.10
N TYR A 67 14.59 1.99 -11.81
CA TYR A 67 14.34 2.44 -10.44
C TYR A 67 13.29 1.59 -9.71
N LEU A 68 12.56 0.71 -10.41
CA LEU A 68 11.56 -0.15 -9.80
C LEU A 68 12.22 -1.18 -8.86
N VAL A 69 11.72 -1.26 -7.63
CA VAL A 69 12.14 -2.25 -6.62
C VAL A 69 11.12 -3.37 -6.54
N ASP A 70 9.85 -3.00 -6.33
CA ASP A 70 8.76 -3.94 -6.13
C ASP A 70 7.44 -3.31 -6.59
N SER A 71 6.48 -4.17 -6.92
CA SER A 71 5.12 -3.76 -7.28
C SER A 71 4.14 -4.88 -6.99
N PHE A 72 2.94 -4.53 -6.53
CA PHE A 72 1.87 -5.52 -6.38
C PHE A 72 0.49 -4.91 -6.63
N VAL A 73 -0.47 -5.79 -6.91
CA VAL A 73 -1.91 -5.51 -6.93
C VAL A 73 -2.58 -6.57 -6.07
N LEU A 74 -3.43 -6.15 -5.13
CA LEU A 74 -4.26 -7.04 -4.33
C LEU A 74 -5.73 -6.68 -4.56
N PRO A 75 -6.54 -7.56 -5.18
CA PRO A 75 -7.95 -7.33 -5.38
C PRO A 75 -8.76 -7.60 -4.10
N ASN A 76 -9.97 -7.02 -4.03
CA ASN A 76 -10.97 -7.29 -2.99
C ASN A 76 -10.45 -7.09 -1.55
N VAL A 77 -9.74 -6.00 -1.30
CA VAL A 77 -9.12 -5.69 -0.01
C VAL A 77 -10.18 -5.35 1.05
N HIS A 78 -9.97 -5.84 2.27
CA HIS A 78 -10.79 -5.52 3.43
C HIS A 78 -10.76 -4.02 3.74
N GLU A 79 -11.92 -3.41 3.98
CA GLU A 79 -12.05 -1.95 4.12
C GLU A 79 -11.25 -1.37 5.29
N GLY A 80 -11.05 -2.15 6.36
CA GLY A 80 -10.23 -1.78 7.51
C GLY A 80 -8.73 -1.55 7.19
N ILE A 81 -8.23 -1.99 6.03
CA ILE A 81 -6.83 -1.78 5.63
C ILE A 81 -6.53 -0.31 5.37
N PHE A 82 -7.42 0.39 4.67
CA PHE A 82 -7.19 1.77 4.25
C PHE A 82 -6.99 2.75 5.43
N PRO A 83 -7.90 2.81 6.43
CA PRO A 83 -7.70 3.69 7.58
C PRO A 83 -6.53 3.28 8.48
N ALA A 84 -6.15 1.99 8.47
CA ALA A 84 -5.02 1.50 9.23
C ALA A 84 -3.67 1.94 8.62
N ILE A 85 -3.56 1.99 7.28
CA ILE A 85 -2.37 2.53 6.59
C ILE A 85 -2.15 4.01 6.93
N THR A 86 -3.24 4.78 7.01
CA THR A 86 -3.19 6.21 7.34
C THR A 86 -3.13 6.48 8.85
N ALA A 87 -3.05 5.43 9.69
CA ALA A 87 -3.08 5.52 11.15
C ALA A 87 -4.26 6.34 11.70
N THR A 88 -5.43 6.17 11.08
CA THR A 88 -6.68 6.88 11.42
C THR A 88 -7.76 5.98 12.02
N THR A 89 -7.43 4.72 12.33
CA THR A 89 -8.35 3.82 13.03
C THR A 89 -8.44 4.19 14.51
N MET A 90 -9.66 4.39 15.01
CA MET A 90 -9.94 4.46 16.44
C MET A 90 -10.48 3.10 16.90
N PRO A 91 -9.77 2.35 17.76
CA PRO A 91 -10.29 1.09 18.28
C PRO A 91 -11.57 1.32 19.08
N ASP A 92 -12.52 0.41 18.94
CA ASP A 92 -13.59 0.28 19.91
C ASP A 92 -13.18 -0.69 21.03
N GLY A 93 -13.68 -0.42 22.25
CA GLY A 93 -13.50 -1.32 23.38
C GLY A 93 -12.06 -1.53 23.88
N THR A 94 -11.90 -2.62 24.63
CA THR A 94 -10.62 -3.09 25.17
C THR A 94 -10.47 -4.58 24.85
N GLY A 95 -9.24 -5.02 24.57
CA GLY A 95 -9.00 -6.39 24.13
C GLY A 95 -7.53 -6.78 24.15
N ALA A 96 -7.23 -7.94 23.55
CA ALA A 96 -5.86 -8.38 23.34
C ALA A 96 -5.23 -7.66 22.13
N LEU A 97 -3.91 -7.46 22.17
CA LEU A 97 -3.14 -6.84 21.09
C LEU A 97 -2.30 -7.90 20.37
N GLY A 98 -2.40 -7.94 19.04
CA GLY A 98 -1.51 -8.71 18.16
C GLY A 98 -0.61 -7.78 17.35
N ILE A 99 0.65 -8.19 17.15
CA ILE A 99 1.64 -7.46 16.34
C ILE A 99 2.21 -8.43 15.30
N MET A 100 2.25 -8.00 14.04
CA MET A 100 2.89 -8.71 12.93
C MET A 100 3.94 -7.81 12.29
N GLU A 101 5.07 -8.39 11.90
CA GLU A 101 6.19 -7.70 11.29
C GLU A 101 6.62 -8.45 10.03
N SER A 102 6.97 -7.73 8.95
CA SER A 102 7.36 -8.28 7.66
C SER A 102 8.51 -7.46 7.07
N PHE A 103 9.38 -8.09 6.29
CA PHE A 103 10.40 -7.39 5.49
C PHE A 103 9.86 -6.81 4.17
N SER A 104 8.65 -7.21 3.78
CA SER A 104 7.97 -6.76 2.56
C SER A 104 6.66 -6.08 2.92
N MET A 105 6.50 -4.84 2.47
CA MET A 105 5.27 -4.06 2.62
C MET A 105 4.09 -4.74 1.90
N ALA A 106 4.33 -5.31 0.71
CA ALA A 106 3.33 -6.07 -0.03
C ALA A 106 2.82 -7.29 0.77
N SER A 107 3.75 -8.03 1.38
CA SER A 107 3.42 -9.17 2.24
C SER A 107 2.65 -8.74 3.48
N MET A 108 3.01 -7.60 4.08
CA MET A 108 2.31 -7.07 5.26
C MET A 108 0.85 -6.70 4.96
N ILE A 109 0.60 -6.01 3.84
CA ILE A 109 -0.76 -5.65 3.41
C ILE A 109 -1.57 -6.92 3.12
N THR A 110 -0.98 -7.90 2.45
CA THR A 110 -1.64 -9.18 2.16
C THR A 110 -1.98 -9.96 3.43
N ALA A 111 -1.05 -10.02 4.39
CA ALA A 111 -1.26 -10.70 5.67
C ALA A 111 -2.33 -10.02 6.53
N ALA A 112 -2.32 -8.68 6.58
CA ALA A 112 -3.35 -7.93 7.29
C ALA A 112 -4.74 -8.12 6.68
N ASP A 113 -4.84 -8.10 5.34
CA ASP A 113 -6.09 -8.36 4.63
C ASP A 113 -6.64 -9.76 4.94
N ALA A 114 -5.78 -10.78 4.90
CA ALA A 114 -6.15 -12.14 5.25
C ALA A 114 -6.62 -12.26 6.72
N ALA A 115 -5.93 -11.60 7.65
CA ALA A 115 -6.28 -11.62 9.08
C ALA A 115 -7.66 -11.00 9.33
N LEU A 116 -7.94 -9.83 8.74
CA LEU A 116 -9.23 -9.13 8.86
C LEU A 116 -10.39 -9.92 8.24
N LYS A 117 -10.13 -10.70 7.19
CA LYS A 117 -11.15 -11.56 6.57
C LYS A 117 -11.39 -12.87 7.33
N ALA A 118 -10.39 -13.36 8.06
CA ALA A 118 -10.44 -14.67 8.70
C ALA A 118 -10.97 -14.62 10.14
N ALA A 119 -10.87 -13.47 10.81
CA ALA A 119 -11.20 -13.33 12.22
C ALA A 119 -11.88 -11.99 12.52
N ASP A 120 -12.63 -11.97 13.62
CA ASP A 120 -13.23 -10.75 14.17
C ASP A 120 -12.16 -9.94 14.91
N VAL A 121 -11.36 -9.19 14.15
CA VAL A 121 -10.24 -8.37 14.64
C VAL A 121 -10.24 -7.01 13.95
N GLN A 122 -9.63 -6.01 14.60
CA GLN A 122 -9.53 -4.64 14.08
C GLN A 122 -8.08 -4.29 13.76
N ALA A 123 -7.85 -3.70 12.59
CA ALA A 123 -6.55 -3.18 12.21
C ALA A 123 -6.36 -1.76 12.78
N LEU A 124 -5.49 -1.63 13.77
CA LEU A 124 -5.20 -0.36 14.42
C LEU A 124 -4.28 0.52 13.57
N GLU A 125 -3.12 -0.02 13.18
CA GLU A 125 -2.14 0.68 12.35
C GLU A 125 -1.39 -0.30 11.44
N LEU A 126 -1.08 0.16 10.23
CA LEU A 126 -0.13 -0.47 9.31
C LEU A 126 0.98 0.53 9.01
N ARG A 127 2.14 0.33 9.63
CA ARG A 127 3.30 1.23 9.47
C ARG A 127 4.20 0.75 8.33
N LEU A 128 4.08 1.37 7.16
CA LEU A 128 4.80 0.97 5.95
C LEU A 128 6.03 1.87 5.73
N GLY A 129 7.23 1.28 5.71
CA GLY A 129 8.46 1.99 5.32
C GLY A 129 9.09 2.87 6.42
N SER A 130 8.93 2.48 7.68
CA SER A 130 9.12 3.32 8.88
C SER A 130 10.57 3.48 9.35
N GLY A 131 11.56 3.45 8.46
CA GLY A 131 12.96 3.64 8.85
C GLY A 131 13.66 2.42 9.47
N LEU A 132 13.00 1.26 9.53
CA LEU A 132 13.54 -0.01 10.08
C LEU A 132 14.04 -0.97 8.97
N GLY A 133 14.66 -0.43 7.91
CA GLY A 133 15.20 -1.25 6.83
C GLY A 133 14.15 -1.86 5.90
N GLY A 134 13.00 -1.20 5.74
CA GLY A 134 11.89 -1.68 4.89
C GLY A 134 10.82 -2.48 5.62
N LYS A 135 10.95 -2.61 6.95
CA LYS A 135 9.93 -3.17 7.83
C LYS A 135 8.89 -2.16 8.27
#